data_AF-A0A7S3CJ30-F1
#
_entry.id   AF-A0A7S3CJ30-F1
#
_cell.length_a   1.000
_cell.length_b   1.000
_cell.length_c   1.000
_cell.angle_alpha   90.00
_cell.angle_beta   90.00
_cell.angle_gamma   90.00
#
_symmetry.space_group_name_H-M   'P 1'
#
loop_
_entity.id
_entity.type
_entity.pdbx_description
1 polymer ?
#
loop_
_entity_poly.entity_id
_entity_poly.type
_entity_poly.pdbx_seq_one_letter_code
_entity_poly.pdbx_strand_id
1 'polypeptide(L)'
;SENKGFKDPNNASKNDPFNYPSLQRGDLMSLSTVDHTKDGMKVTTRKFQTGRDNSLNMITNDIPGAMPKQHGSRQIKENKEQFNLSNMDIERSAPRMMHIALNKPENSLKTEDIKGASPQCVKFISNRIGNNPLNPTYNLQSVDFIQPEPTKFIRDQLNIDDIPGTRPVKRKHLDIQ
;
A
#
# COMPACT_ATOMS: atom_id res chain seq x y z
N SER A 1 -47.17 -7.76 4.42
CA SER A 1 -47.28 -8.34 3.08
C SER A 1 -46.07 -9.21 2.84
N GLU A 2 -46.19 -10.51 3.11
CA GLU A 2 -45.11 -11.48 2.94
C GLU A 2 -44.95 -11.84 1.46
N ASN A 3 -43.80 -11.51 0.88
CA ASN A 3 -43.43 -11.98 -0.46
C ASN A 3 -43.01 -13.45 -0.37
N LYS A 4 -43.94 -14.36 -0.67
CA LYS A 4 -43.63 -15.76 -0.92
C LYS A 4 -43.01 -15.86 -2.31
N GLY A 5 -41.68 -15.96 -2.35
CA GLY A 5 -40.93 -16.22 -3.57
C GLY A 5 -41.42 -17.51 -4.25
N PHE A 6 -41.77 -17.40 -5.52
CA PHE A 6 -42.14 -18.49 -6.40
C PHE A 6 -40.96 -19.47 -6.51
N LYS A 7 -41.12 -20.68 -5.97
CA LYS A 7 -40.15 -21.77 -6.14
C LYS A 7 -40.68 -22.67 -7.25
N ASP A 8 -40.02 -22.63 -8.41
CA ASP A 8 -40.25 -23.59 -9.48
C ASP A 8 -39.86 -25.00 -8.99
N PRO A 9 -40.79 -25.97 -8.96
CA PRO A 9 -40.51 -27.32 -8.44
C PRO A 9 -39.75 -28.21 -9.44
N ASN A 10 -39.43 -27.72 -10.63
CA ASN A 10 -38.92 -28.54 -11.74
C ASN A 10 -37.47 -28.26 -12.16
N ASN A 11 -36.69 -27.48 -11.42
CA ASN A 11 -35.28 -27.26 -11.75
C ASN A 11 -34.35 -28.25 -11.02
N ALA A 12 -34.63 -29.54 -11.20
CA ALA A 12 -33.81 -30.65 -10.69
C ALA A 12 -32.81 -31.16 -11.75
N SER A 13 -32.37 -30.31 -12.68
CA SER A 13 -31.33 -30.68 -13.63
C SER A 13 -30.36 -29.55 -13.89
N LYS A 14 -29.25 -29.58 -13.15
CA LYS A 14 -27.87 -29.46 -13.64
C LYS A 14 -27.03 -29.03 -12.44
N ASN A 15 -26.16 -29.92 -11.99
CA ASN A 15 -24.99 -29.54 -11.22
C ASN A 15 -24.17 -28.63 -12.14
N ASP A 16 -24.47 -27.33 -12.14
CA ASP A 16 -23.63 -26.33 -12.79
C ASP A 16 -22.31 -26.31 -12.02
N PRO A 17 -21.19 -26.75 -12.64
CA PRO A 17 -19.89 -26.79 -11.97
C PRO A 17 -19.36 -25.39 -11.64
N PHE A 18 -20.05 -24.34 -12.05
CA PHE A 18 -19.73 -22.94 -11.76
C PHE A 18 -20.72 -22.27 -10.78
N ASN A 19 -21.73 -23.00 -10.28
CA ASN A 19 -22.65 -22.47 -9.28
C ASN A 19 -22.07 -22.66 -7.86
N TYR A 20 -21.05 -21.87 -7.53
CA TYR A 20 -20.49 -21.80 -6.19
C TYR A 20 -21.42 -20.97 -5.28
N PRO A 21 -21.96 -21.54 -4.18
CA PRO A 21 -22.72 -20.74 -3.22
C PRO A 21 -21.84 -19.62 -2.67
N SER A 22 -22.41 -18.42 -2.54
CA SER A 22 -21.70 -17.28 -1.93
C SER A 22 -21.25 -17.63 -0.51
N LEU A 23 -19.99 -17.37 -0.18
CA LEU A 23 -19.41 -17.56 1.16
C LEU A 23 -20.31 -16.92 2.23
N GLN A 24 -20.72 -17.70 3.23
CA GLN A 24 -21.47 -17.16 4.35
C GLN A 24 -20.52 -16.46 5.33
N ARG A 25 -21.06 -15.55 6.15
CA ARG A 25 -20.26 -14.79 7.12
C ARG A 25 -19.55 -15.69 8.15
N GLY A 26 -20.07 -16.89 8.41
CA GLY A 26 -19.45 -17.92 9.25
C GLY A 26 -18.31 -18.70 8.59
N ASP A 27 -18.20 -18.67 7.26
CA ASP A 27 -17.13 -19.31 6.50
C ASP A 27 -15.90 -18.40 6.36
N LEU A 28 -16.08 -17.09 6.63
CA LEU A 28 -14.96 -16.18 6.77
C LEU A 28 -14.25 -16.50 8.08
N MET A 29 -12.93 -16.64 8.03
CA MET A 29 -12.04 -16.54 9.19
C MET A 29 -12.10 -15.11 9.72
N SER A 30 -13.22 -14.70 10.32
CA SER A 30 -13.30 -13.46 11.07
C SER A 30 -12.42 -13.65 12.28
N LEU A 31 -11.28 -12.95 12.30
CA LEU A 31 -10.50 -12.75 13.51
C LEU A 31 -11.50 -12.35 14.59
N SER A 32 -11.71 -13.22 15.58
CA SER A 32 -12.47 -12.89 16.77
C SER A 32 -11.86 -11.61 17.32
N THR A 33 -12.59 -10.49 17.24
CA THR A 33 -12.18 -9.24 17.85
C THR A 33 -11.88 -9.55 19.30
N VAL A 34 -10.62 -9.35 19.71
CA VAL A 34 -10.18 -9.57 21.09
C VAL A 34 -10.98 -8.61 21.94
N ASP A 35 -12.00 -9.16 22.58
CA ASP A 35 -12.87 -8.42 23.47
C ASP A 35 -12.09 -8.21 24.78
N HIS A 36 -11.88 -6.96 25.16
CA HIS A 36 -11.16 -6.56 26.37
C HIS A 36 -11.82 -7.11 27.65
N THR A 37 -13.04 -7.60 27.53
CA THR A 37 -13.80 -8.30 28.58
C THR A 37 -13.42 -9.77 28.74
N LYS A 38 -12.84 -10.41 27.72
CA LYS A 38 -12.47 -11.84 27.69
C LYS A 38 -10.97 -12.09 27.78
N ASP A 39 -10.16 -11.04 27.68
CA ASP A 39 -8.73 -11.14 27.97
C ASP A 39 -8.54 -11.32 29.48
N GLY A 40 -8.28 -12.56 29.90
CA GLY A 40 -8.14 -12.95 31.30
C GLY A 40 -6.93 -12.34 32.01
N MET A 41 -6.17 -11.47 31.35
CA MET A 41 -5.05 -10.76 31.92
C MET A 41 -5.53 -9.57 32.77
N LYS A 42 -6.01 -9.87 34.00
CA LYS A 42 -6.12 -8.85 35.06
C LYS A 42 -4.71 -8.41 35.45
N VAL A 43 -4.15 -7.44 34.73
CA VAL A 43 -2.93 -6.78 35.19
C VAL A 43 -3.31 -5.95 36.42
N THR A 44 -3.02 -6.47 37.61
CA THR A 44 -3.15 -5.77 38.91
C THR A 44 -2.07 -4.71 39.08
N THR A 45 -1.65 -4.06 38.00
CA THR A 45 -0.89 -2.82 38.13
C THR A 45 -1.87 -1.78 38.62
N ARG A 46 -1.91 -1.61 39.96
CA ARG A 46 -2.30 -0.32 40.56
C ARG A 46 -1.69 0.73 39.67
N LYS A 47 -2.53 1.54 39.01
CA LYS A 47 -2.12 2.63 38.14
C LYS A 47 -0.95 3.32 38.82
N PHE A 48 0.25 3.21 38.25
CA PHE A 48 1.43 3.83 38.83
C PHE A 48 1.10 5.32 38.98
N GLN A 49 1.03 5.81 40.22
CA GLN A 49 0.89 7.24 40.50
C GLN A 49 2.24 7.89 40.22
N THR A 50 2.65 7.91 38.95
CA THR A 50 3.82 8.67 38.50
C THR A 50 3.35 10.07 38.19
N GLY A 51 3.24 10.90 39.22
CA GLY A 51 3.27 12.35 39.03
C GLY A 51 4.70 12.75 38.66
N ARG A 52 4.88 13.57 37.62
CA ARG A 52 6.22 14.05 37.20
C ARG A 52 7.00 14.77 38.30
N ASP A 53 6.29 15.29 39.30
CA ASP A 53 6.87 16.17 40.31
C ASP A 53 7.03 15.51 41.68
N ASN A 54 6.72 14.21 41.82
CA ASN A 54 6.87 13.48 43.08
C ASN A 54 7.96 12.41 42.96
N SER A 55 9.07 12.61 43.68
CA SER A 55 10.13 11.61 43.80
C SER A 55 9.63 10.40 44.62
N LEU A 56 9.39 9.28 43.96
CA LEU A 56 8.95 8.02 44.59
C LEU A 56 10.01 7.42 45.53
N ASN A 57 11.28 7.81 45.39
CA ASN A 57 12.42 7.20 46.09
C ASN A 57 12.43 7.42 47.62
N MET A 58 11.62 8.35 48.15
CA MET A 58 11.57 8.69 49.58
C MET A 58 10.20 8.46 50.21
N ILE A 59 9.28 7.81 49.49
CA ILE A 59 7.91 7.60 49.98
C ILE A 59 7.84 6.26 50.71
N THR A 60 7.47 6.28 51.99
CA THR A 60 7.35 5.08 52.85
C THR A 60 5.89 4.63 53.04
N ASN A 61 5.01 4.91 52.07
CA ASN A 61 3.57 4.66 52.17
C ASN A 61 3.22 3.16 52.18
N ASP A 62 4.14 2.33 51.71
CA ASP A 62 4.07 0.87 51.67
C ASP A 62 4.52 0.21 52.98
N ILE A 63 5.15 0.96 53.90
CA ILE A 63 5.61 0.45 55.19
C ILE A 63 4.66 0.91 56.31
N PRO A 64 3.91 -0.01 56.94
CA PRO A 64 2.95 0.35 57.98
C PRO A 64 3.67 0.98 59.19
N GLY A 65 3.25 2.18 59.58
CA GLY A 65 3.81 2.92 60.73
C GLY A 65 5.06 3.75 60.43
N ALA A 66 5.63 3.67 59.22
CA ALA A 66 6.78 4.51 58.84
C ALA A 66 6.38 5.96 58.55
N MET A 67 5.10 6.23 58.28
CA MET A 67 4.62 7.59 58.06
C MET A 67 4.63 8.39 59.37
N PRO A 68 5.34 9.53 59.44
CA PRO A 68 5.30 10.38 60.63
C PRO A 68 3.88 10.91 60.83
N LYS A 69 3.36 10.79 62.05
CA LYS A 69 2.04 11.34 62.42
C LYS A 69 2.08 12.87 62.29
N GLN A 70 1.57 13.40 61.18
CA GLN A 70 1.49 14.84 60.99
C GLN A 70 0.44 15.42 61.94
N HIS A 71 0.86 16.33 62.82
CA HIS A 71 -0.04 17.09 63.66
C HIS A 71 -0.98 17.94 62.78
N GLY A 72 -2.27 18.05 63.11
CA GLY A 72 -3.29 18.65 62.23
C GLY A 72 -3.02 20.11 61.81
N SER A 73 -2.18 20.84 62.55
CA SER A 73 -1.70 22.18 62.18
C SER A 73 -0.62 22.18 61.08
N ARG A 74 0.02 21.04 60.82
CA ARG A 74 1.04 20.82 59.79
C ARG A 74 0.56 19.93 58.64
N GLN A 75 -0.68 19.45 58.69
CA GLN A 75 -1.28 18.76 57.55
C GLN A 75 -1.41 19.77 56.41
N ILE A 76 -0.64 19.51 55.35
CA ILE A 76 -0.79 20.19 54.07
C ILE A 76 -2.20 19.85 53.59
N LYS A 77 -3.12 20.82 53.68
CA LYS A 77 -4.42 20.67 53.04
C LYS A 77 -4.18 20.70 51.55
N GLU A 78 -4.50 19.60 50.85
CA GLU A 78 -4.38 19.49 49.39
C GLU A 78 -5.11 20.64 48.66
N ASN A 79 -6.14 21.21 49.28
CA ASN A 79 -6.93 22.33 48.74
C ASN A 79 -6.45 23.72 49.17
N LYS A 80 -5.32 23.85 49.89
CA LYS A 80 -4.74 25.16 50.22
C LYS A 80 -3.54 25.42 49.33
N GLU A 81 -3.59 26.51 48.59
CA GLU A 81 -2.48 26.99 47.78
C GLU A 81 -1.26 27.27 48.68
N GLN A 82 -0.11 26.71 48.31
CA GLN A 82 1.16 26.87 49.03
C GLN A 82 2.08 27.79 48.25
N PHE A 83 1.91 29.10 48.45
CA PHE A 83 2.70 30.11 47.74
C PHE A 83 4.18 30.14 48.15
N ASN A 84 4.53 29.59 49.32
CA ASN A 84 5.89 29.59 49.86
C ASN A 84 6.75 28.39 49.42
N LEU A 85 6.17 27.43 48.70
CA LEU A 85 6.85 26.22 48.23
C LEU A 85 6.90 26.14 46.69
N SER A 86 6.40 27.16 46.03
CA SER A 86 6.42 27.30 44.57
C SER A 86 7.55 28.23 44.16
N ASN A 87 8.31 27.86 43.14
CA ASN A 87 9.36 28.68 42.53
C ASN A 87 8.90 29.25 41.17
N MET A 88 7.58 29.27 40.91
CA MET A 88 6.99 29.71 39.63
C MET A 88 7.23 31.20 39.33
N ASP A 89 7.53 32.00 40.35
CA ASP A 89 7.89 33.41 40.26
C ASP A 89 9.36 33.66 39.85
N ILE A 90 10.20 32.63 39.90
CA ILE A 90 11.61 32.70 39.51
C ILE A 90 11.73 32.35 38.02
N GLU A 91 12.24 33.30 37.22
CA GLU A 91 12.46 33.06 35.79
C GLU A 91 13.41 31.87 35.57
N ARG A 92 13.00 30.91 34.73
CA ARG A 92 13.75 29.66 34.39
C ARG A 92 13.87 28.62 35.52
N SER A 93 13.08 28.72 36.58
CA SER A 93 13.04 27.69 37.64
C SER A 93 12.44 26.36 37.17
N ALA A 94 11.50 26.41 36.23
CA ALA A 94 10.87 25.26 35.63
C ALA A 94 11.60 24.82 34.33
N PRO A 95 11.67 23.51 34.04
CA PRO A 95 12.25 23.02 32.80
C PRO A 95 11.45 23.51 31.59
N ARG A 96 12.14 24.07 30.60
CA ARG A 96 11.52 24.45 29.32
C ARG A 96 11.18 23.19 28.52
N MET A 97 10.01 23.19 27.89
CA MET A 97 9.61 22.11 26.98
C MET A 97 10.64 21.99 25.85
N MET A 98 11.36 20.86 25.80
CA MET A 98 12.48 20.64 24.87
C MET A 98 12.04 20.61 23.40
N HIS A 99 10.83 20.12 23.13
CA HIS A 99 10.28 20.03 21.79
C HIS A 99 8.99 20.84 21.70
N ILE A 100 9.04 21.94 20.98
CA ILE A 100 7.83 22.67 20.57
C ILE A 100 7.14 21.80 19.53
N ALA A 101 5.94 21.33 19.83
CA ALA A 101 5.11 20.64 18.85
C ALA A 101 4.82 21.61 17.70
N LEU A 102 5.50 21.40 16.58
CA LEU A 102 5.24 22.15 15.36
C LEU A 102 4.03 21.51 14.68
N ASN A 103 3.10 22.33 14.20
CA ASN A 103 1.98 21.87 13.36
C ASN A 103 2.49 21.57 11.94
N LYS A 104 3.43 20.63 11.83
CA LYS A 104 3.95 20.13 10.56
C LYS A 104 3.18 18.88 10.19
N PRO A 105 2.62 18.79 8.97
CA PRO A 105 1.99 17.56 8.52
C PRO A 105 3.04 16.44 8.41
N GLU A 106 2.73 15.28 8.95
CA GLU A 106 3.56 14.08 8.82
C GLU A 106 3.27 13.42 7.47
N ASN A 107 4.29 13.33 6.62
CA ASN A 107 4.19 12.74 5.28
C ASN A 107 5.05 11.47 5.12
N SER A 108 5.74 11.02 6.18
CA SER A 108 6.67 9.87 6.14
C SER A 108 5.98 8.52 5.89
N LEU A 109 4.70 8.39 6.21
CA LEU A 109 3.93 7.14 6.14
C LEU A 109 2.71 7.22 5.22
N LYS A 110 2.64 8.25 4.37
CA LYS A 110 1.56 8.38 3.39
C LYS A 110 1.94 7.63 2.12
N THR A 111 0.97 6.92 1.54
CA THR A 111 1.12 6.15 0.29
C THR A 111 0.30 6.77 -0.85
N GLU A 112 0.00 8.07 -0.75
CA GLU A 112 -0.86 8.80 -1.71
C GLU A 112 -0.22 8.91 -3.11
N ASP A 113 1.11 8.84 -3.17
CA ASP A 113 1.94 8.87 -4.38
C ASP A 113 2.04 7.51 -5.09
N ILE A 114 1.68 6.41 -4.41
CA ILE A 114 1.75 5.06 -4.96
C ILE A 114 0.46 4.76 -5.72
N LYS A 115 0.55 4.65 -7.05
CA LYS A 115 -0.59 4.28 -7.90
C LYS A 115 -1.13 2.90 -7.49
N GLY A 116 -2.39 2.88 -7.05
CA GLY A 116 -3.07 1.66 -6.62
C GLY A 116 -2.92 1.31 -5.13
N ALA A 117 -2.25 2.14 -4.32
CA ALA A 117 -2.20 1.93 -2.87
C ALA A 117 -3.55 2.23 -2.18
N SER A 118 -4.37 3.10 -2.77
CA SER A 118 -5.75 3.31 -2.35
C SER A 118 -6.73 2.41 -3.14
N PRO A 119 -7.81 1.94 -2.50
CA PRO A 119 -8.80 1.11 -3.15
C PRO A 119 -9.51 1.88 -4.28
N GLN A 120 -9.41 1.36 -5.50
CA GLN A 120 -10.14 1.91 -6.65
C GLN A 120 -11.56 1.32 -6.68
N CYS A 121 -12.57 2.15 -6.44
CA CYS A 121 -13.98 1.77 -6.53
C CYS A 121 -14.34 1.22 -7.93
N VAL A 122 -13.78 1.81 -8.98
CA VAL A 122 -13.95 1.38 -10.37
C VAL A 122 -12.68 0.68 -10.83
N LYS A 123 -12.69 -0.66 -10.84
CA LYS A 123 -11.53 -1.48 -11.24
C LYS A 123 -11.34 -1.57 -12.76
N PHE A 124 -12.43 -1.42 -13.52
CA PHE A 124 -12.40 -1.56 -14.96
C PHE A 124 -12.10 -0.20 -15.62
N ILE A 125 -10.85 -0.03 -16.04
CA ILE A 125 -10.43 1.10 -16.88
C ILE A 125 -10.14 0.52 -18.26
N SER A 126 -10.89 0.95 -19.25
CA SER A 126 -10.74 0.49 -20.63
C SER A 126 -10.32 1.65 -21.52
N ASN A 127 -9.29 1.44 -22.33
CA ASN A 127 -8.88 2.39 -23.37
C ASN A 127 -9.75 2.29 -24.64
N ARG A 128 -10.82 1.46 -24.61
CA ARG A 128 -11.76 1.37 -25.73
C ARG A 128 -12.52 2.69 -25.83
N ILE A 129 -12.42 3.34 -26.98
CA ILE A 129 -13.23 4.50 -27.32
C ILE A 129 -14.70 4.09 -27.20
N GLY A 130 -15.50 4.87 -26.48
CA GLY A 130 -16.93 4.61 -26.32
C GLY A 130 -17.59 4.58 -27.70
N ASN A 131 -17.94 3.39 -28.18
CA ASN A 131 -18.51 3.24 -29.50
C ASN A 131 -20.02 3.44 -29.43
N ASN A 132 -20.57 4.34 -30.23
CA ASN A 132 -22.01 4.56 -30.28
C ASN A 132 -22.67 3.27 -30.81
N PRO A 133 -23.53 2.58 -30.04
CA PRO A 133 -24.12 1.32 -30.48
C PRO A 133 -25.01 1.47 -31.71
N LEU A 134 -25.54 2.67 -31.97
CA LEU A 134 -26.33 2.95 -33.17
C LEU A 134 -25.46 3.13 -34.41
N ASN A 135 -24.20 3.57 -34.25
CA ASN A 135 -23.27 3.87 -35.34
C ASN A 135 -21.84 3.50 -34.92
N PRO A 136 -21.48 2.20 -34.92
CA PRO A 136 -20.15 1.79 -34.51
C PRO A 136 -19.09 2.23 -35.53
N THR A 137 -18.03 2.88 -35.06
CA THR A 137 -16.82 3.13 -35.84
C THR A 137 -15.86 1.95 -35.65
N TYR A 138 -15.49 1.28 -36.75
CA TYR A 138 -14.54 0.17 -36.74
C TYR A 138 -13.21 0.63 -37.30
N ASN A 139 -12.12 0.31 -36.60
CA ASN A 139 -10.77 0.46 -37.14
C ASN A 139 -10.51 -0.75 -38.06
N LEU A 140 -10.71 -0.54 -39.36
CA LEU A 140 -10.39 -1.54 -40.37
C LEU A 140 -8.87 -1.65 -40.52
N GLN A 141 -8.39 -2.87 -40.76
CA GLN A 141 -7.00 -3.09 -41.12
C GLN A 141 -6.75 -2.44 -42.49
N SER A 142 -5.84 -1.47 -42.54
CA SER A 142 -5.36 -0.86 -43.77
C SER A 142 -3.97 -1.37 -44.08
N VAL A 143 -3.68 -1.56 -45.36
CA VAL A 143 -2.34 -1.87 -45.86
C VAL A 143 -1.96 -0.79 -46.84
N ASP A 144 -0.81 -0.15 -46.62
CA ASP A 144 -0.25 0.79 -47.58
C ASP A 144 0.41 0.01 -48.72
N PHE A 145 0.08 0.38 -49.95
CA PHE A 145 0.70 -0.23 -51.13
C PHE A 145 2.14 0.25 -51.24
N ILE A 146 3.08 -0.62 -50.87
CA ILE A 146 4.50 -0.41 -51.13
C ILE A 146 4.77 -0.87 -52.56
N GLN A 147 5.26 0.03 -53.41
CA GLN A 147 5.70 -0.38 -54.75
C GLN A 147 6.81 -1.43 -54.62
N PRO A 148 6.71 -2.57 -55.33
CA PRO A 148 7.73 -3.59 -55.25
C PRO A 148 9.08 -3.02 -55.71
N GLU A 149 10.16 -3.36 -55.01
CA GLU A 149 11.49 -3.00 -55.47
C GLU A 149 11.75 -3.60 -56.86
N PRO A 150 12.35 -2.84 -57.78
CA PRO A 150 12.71 -3.37 -59.09
C PRO A 150 13.64 -4.58 -58.93
N THR A 151 13.41 -5.62 -59.73
CA THR A 151 14.18 -6.86 -59.65
C THR A 151 15.67 -6.58 -59.83
N LYS A 152 16.47 -6.86 -58.80
CA LYS A 152 17.93 -6.65 -58.81
C LYS A 152 18.66 -7.39 -59.94
N PHE A 153 18.03 -8.43 -60.50
CA PHE A 153 18.66 -9.33 -61.46
C PHE A 153 17.95 -9.29 -62.81
N ILE A 154 18.41 -8.43 -63.71
CA ILE A 154 18.43 -8.76 -65.12
C ILE A 154 19.53 -9.81 -65.23
N ARG A 155 19.19 -11.11 -65.19
CA ARG A 155 20.17 -12.18 -65.42
C ARG A 155 20.64 -12.08 -66.87
N ASP A 156 21.71 -11.33 -67.10
CA ASP A 156 22.46 -11.43 -68.34
C ASP A 156 23.31 -12.71 -68.25
N GLN A 157 22.71 -13.86 -68.59
CA GLN A 157 23.32 -15.18 -68.47
C GLN A 157 24.61 -15.32 -69.30
N LEU A 158 24.88 -14.36 -70.18
CA LEU A 158 26.04 -14.34 -71.07
C LEU A 158 27.22 -13.54 -70.50
N ASN A 159 27.01 -12.69 -69.49
CA ASN A 159 28.05 -11.82 -68.96
C ASN A 159 28.62 -12.40 -67.67
N ILE A 160 29.78 -13.05 -67.79
CA ILE A 160 30.52 -13.76 -66.72
C ILE A 160 31.84 -13.05 -66.38
N ASP A 161 31.90 -11.75 -66.68
CA ASP A 161 33.10 -10.91 -66.55
C ASP A 161 33.43 -10.56 -65.09
N ASP A 162 32.46 -10.72 -64.19
CA ASP A 162 32.57 -10.48 -62.75
C ASP A 162 33.11 -11.70 -61.97
N ILE A 163 33.21 -12.87 -62.60
CA ILE A 163 33.75 -14.08 -61.97
C ILE A 163 35.23 -14.23 -62.35
N PRO A 164 36.18 -14.11 -61.40
CA PRO A 164 37.59 -14.26 -61.71
C PRO A 164 37.90 -15.69 -62.17
N GLY A 165 38.59 -15.82 -63.30
CA GLY A 165 39.06 -17.11 -63.84
C GLY A 165 38.12 -17.80 -64.83
N THR A 166 36.95 -17.21 -65.17
CA THR A 166 36.04 -17.75 -66.20
C THR A 166 36.56 -17.59 -67.62
N ARG A 167 37.39 -16.57 -67.89
CA ARG A 167 37.96 -16.33 -69.23
C ARG A 167 39.34 -16.99 -69.39
N PRO A 168 39.61 -17.62 -70.56
CA PRO A 168 40.92 -18.18 -70.84
C PRO A 168 41.98 -17.08 -70.90
N VAL A 169 43.00 -17.21 -70.05
CA VAL A 169 44.15 -16.30 -70.04
C VAL A 169 44.97 -16.57 -71.30
N LYS A 170 45.11 -15.56 -72.17
CA LYS A 170 45.97 -15.66 -73.36
C LYS A 170 47.41 -15.92 -72.92
N ARG A 171 47.92 -17.13 -73.20
CA ARG A 171 49.33 -17.45 -72.98
C ARG A 171 50.17 -16.74 -74.03
N LYS A 172 51.23 -16.07 -73.60
CA LYS A 172 52.19 -15.44 -74.53
C LYS A 172 52.89 -16.55 -75.30
N HIS A 173 52.82 -16.50 -76.63
CA HIS A 173 53.59 -17.37 -77.51
C HIS A 173 55.07 -16.98 -77.33
N LEU A 174 55.90 -17.94 -76.95
CA LEU A 174 57.35 -17.74 -76.91
C LEU A 174 57.87 -18.12 -78.30
N ASP A 175 58.26 -17.12 -79.07
CA ASP A 175 58.96 -17.33 -80.34
C ASP A 175 60.37 -17.82 -80.02
N ILE A 176 60.65 -19.08 -80.34
CA ILE A 176 61.98 -19.68 -80.24
C ILE A 176 62.67 -19.45 -81.59
N GLN A 177 63.74 -18.65 -81.60
CA GLN A 177 64.65 -18.44 -82.74
C GLN A 177 65.81 -19.44 -82.72
#